data_AF-A0A349INM5-F1
#
_entry.id   AF-A0A349INM5-F1
#
_cell.length_a   1.000
_cell.length_b   1.000
_cell.length_c   1.000
_cell.angle_alpha   90.00
_cell.angle_beta   90.00
_cell.angle_gamma   90.00
#
_symmetry.space_group_name_H-M   'P 1'
#
loop_
_entity.id
_entity.type
_entity.pdbx_description
1 polymer ?
#
loop_
_entity_poly.entity_id
_entity_poly.type
_entity_poly.pdbx_seq_one_letter_code
_entity_poly.pdbx_strand_id
1 'polypeptide(L)'
;MVATRAAAPEGANIQMTTWPAKDPKKSDYMKPGQFLSVSASAKDPAAAVKFINWWTNDVECNTTLKAERGIPLSSKVAEAVAPKLDASTAEIASFLNNVVAPNSSQINPPSGNGTSEVNDLLNKLEEQVCYGQMTAEEAGKQLFEQGNKIMAEKAAAK
;
A
#
# COMPACT_ATOMS: atom_id res chain seq x y z
N MET A 1 13.35 2.86 -1.24
CA MET A 1 14.73 2.34 -1.38
C MET A 1 15.78 3.43 -1.45
N VAL A 2 15.66 4.44 -2.33
CA VAL A 2 16.70 5.50 -2.47
C VAL A 2 16.99 6.21 -1.15
N ALA A 3 15.96 6.75 -0.48
CA ALA A 3 16.13 7.43 0.82
C ALA A 3 16.69 6.48 1.90
N THR A 4 16.21 5.23 1.94
CA THR A 4 16.68 4.21 2.89
C THR A 4 18.16 3.90 2.71
N ARG A 5 18.61 3.73 1.46
CA ARG A 5 20.02 3.49 1.12
C ARG A 5 20.89 4.71 1.45
N ALA A 6 20.40 5.91 1.17
CA ALA A 6 21.12 7.15 1.48
C ALA A 6 21.30 7.37 2.99
N ALA A 7 20.34 6.91 3.80
CA ALA A 7 20.41 6.98 5.26
C ALA A 7 21.19 5.82 5.91
N ALA A 8 21.55 4.79 5.14
CA ALA A 8 22.24 3.63 5.68
C ALA A 8 23.73 3.95 5.96
N PRO A 9 24.36 3.29 6.95
CA PRO A 9 25.79 3.40 7.17
C PRO A 9 26.60 3.09 5.90
N GLU A 10 27.76 3.72 5.75
CA GLU A 10 28.65 3.46 4.62
C GLU A 10 29.02 1.97 4.54
N GLY A 11 28.90 1.38 3.34
CA GLY A 11 29.10 -0.05 3.11
C GLY A 11 27.91 -0.96 3.43
N ALA A 12 26.80 -0.43 3.96
CA ALA A 12 25.59 -1.23 4.20
C ALA A 12 24.88 -1.59 2.88
N ASN A 13 24.66 -2.89 2.65
CA ASN A 13 23.89 -3.38 1.51
C ASN A 13 22.41 -3.51 1.88
N ILE A 14 21.57 -2.57 1.40
CA ILE A 14 20.13 -2.58 1.63
C ILE A 14 19.42 -3.28 0.47
N GLN A 15 18.70 -4.35 0.78
CA GLN A 15 17.95 -5.19 -0.16
C GLN A 15 16.50 -5.38 0.29
N MET A 16 15.66 -5.95 -0.57
CA MET A 16 14.26 -6.24 -0.28
C MET A 16 14.04 -7.73 -0.06
N THR A 17 13.14 -8.06 0.87
CA THR A 17 12.64 -9.42 1.11
C THR A 17 11.16 -9.35 1.48
N THR A 18 10.45 -10.47 1.40
CA THR A 18 9.05 -10.56 1.82
C THR A 18 8.94 -10.57 3.35
N TRP A 19 7.74 -10.32 3.87
CA TRP A 19 7.45 -10.49 5.29
C TRP A 19 7.80 -11.92 5.75
N PRO A 20 8.36 -12.08 6.97
CA PRO A 20 8.61 -13.39 7.54
C PRO A 20 7.28 -14.05 7.88
N ALA A 21 6.75 -14.85 6.96
CA ALA A 21 5.47 -15.52 7.10
C ALA A 21 5.55 -16.98 6.63
N LYS A 22 4.72 -17.84 7.23
CA LYS A 22 4.59 -19.25 6.81
C LYS A 22 3.99 -19.41 5.41
N ASP A 23 3.15 -18.47 5.00
CA ASP A 23 2.46 -18.47 3.71
C ASP A 23 2.47 -17.06 3.12
N PRO A 24 3.47 -16.75 2.26
CA PRO A 24 3.59 -15.44 1.61
C PRO A 24 2.31 -15.01 0.87
N LYS A 25 1.59 -15.95 0.26
CA LYS A 25 0.35 -15.67 -0.48
C LYS A 25 -0.75 -15.12 0.42
N LYS A 26 -0.74 -15.44 1.71
CA LYS A 26 -1.71 -14.89 2.68
C LYS A 26 -1.23 -13.64 3.37
N SER A 27 0.09 -13.42 3.44
CA SER A 27 0.67 -12.28 4.16
C SER A 27 0.93 -11.06 3.29
N ASP A 28 1.01 -11.22 1.97
CA ASP A 28 1.30 -10.13 1.04
C ASP A 28 0.12 -9.81 0.11
N TYR A 29 0.09 -8.59 -0.42
CA TYR A 29 -0.89 -8.11 -1.39
C TYR A 29 -0.31 -6.94 -2.21
N MET A 30 -0.73 -6.82 -3.46
CA MET A 30 -0.38 -5.66 -4.29
C MET A 30 -1.19 -4.44 -3.86
N LYS A 31 -0.55 -3.51 -3.14
CA LYS A 31 -1.18 -2.27 -2.69
C LYS A 31 -1.20 -1.22 -3.81
N PRO A 32 -2.38 -0.74 -4.26
CA PRO A 32 -2.45 0.37 -5.20
C PRO A 32 -1.92 1.65 -4.54
N GLY A 33 -0.99 2.34 -5.21
CA GLY A 33 -0.41 3.59 -4.70
C GLY A 33 -1.43 4.72 -4.63
N GLN A 34 -2.29 4.82 -5.64
CA GLN A 34 -3.41 5.78 -5.71
C GLN A 34 -4.42 5.37 -6.79
N PHE A 35 -5.56 6.06 -6.81
CA PHE A 35 -6.56 5.97 -7.87
C PHE A 35 -6.90 7.37 -8.39
N LEU A 36 -7.20 7.46 -9.68
CA LEU A 36 -7.88 8.61 -10.26
C LEU A 36 -9.36 8.26 -10.44
N SER A 37 -10.25 9.14 -9.97
CA SER A 37 -11.70 8.95 -10.02
C SER A 37 -12.38 10.10 -10.74
N VAL A 38 -13.47 9.79 -11.46
CA VAL A 38 -14.34 10.80 -12.07
C VAL A 38 -15.54 11.03 -11.17
N SER A 39 -15.83 12.28 -10.85
CA SER A 39 -17.02 12.63 -10.07
C SER A 39 -18.30 12.22 -10.81
N ALA A 40 -19.28 11.68 -10.09
CA ALA A 40 -20.61 11.41 -10.63
C ALA A 40 -21.32 12.68 -11.15
N SER A 41 -20.90 13.86 -10.67
CA SER A 41 -21.41 15.17 -11.10
C SER A 41 -20.52 15.89 -12.11
N ALA A 42 -19.55 15.20 -12.73
CA ALA A 42 -18.66 15.82 -13.71
C ALA A 42 -19.44 16.40 -14.90
N LYS A 43 -19.14 17.65 -15.26
CA LYS A 43 -19.78 18.35 -16.40
C LYS A 43 -19.45 17.71 -17.75
N ASP A 44 -18.25 17.13 -17.87
CA ASP A 44 -17.81 16.37 -19.04
C ASP A 44 -17.07 15.09 -18.58
N PRO A 45 -17.81 14.01 -18.28
CA PRO A 45 -17.20 12.74 -17.88
C PRO A 45 -16.35 12.11 -18.99
N ALA A 46 -16.69 12.34 -20.27
CA ALA A 46 -15.98 11.75 -21.40
C ALA A 46 -14.57 12.32 -21.55
N ALA A 47 -14.39 13.64 -21.39
CA ALA A 47 -13.07 14.26 -21.37
C ALA A 47 -12.24 13.79 -20.16
N ALA A 48 -12.84 13.67 -18.98
CA ALA A 48 -12.16 13.19 -17.78
C ALA A 48 -11.66 11.73 -17.95
N VAL A 49 -12.47 10.85 -18.52
CA VAL A 49 -12.07 9.46 -18.83
C VAL A 49 -10.94 9.43 -19.85
N LYS A 50 -11.00 10.27 -20.91
CA LYS A 50 -9.90 10.38 -21.89
C LYS A 50 -8.60 10.81 -21.22
N PHE A 51 -8.65 11.76 -20.30
CA PHE A 51 -7.47 12.19 -19.53
C PHE A 51 -6.90 11.05 -18.68
N ILE A 52 -7.73 10.33 -17.92
CA ILE A 52 -7.26 9.19 -17.10
C ILE A 52 -6.64 8.11 -17.99
N ASN A 53 -7.24 7.82 -19.15
CA ASN A 53 -6.68 6.86 -20.09
C ASN A 53 -5.33 7.32 -20.66
N TRP A 54 -5.22 8.58 -21.08
CA TRP A 54 -3.95 9.14 -21.53
C TRP A 54 -2.90 9.05 -20.40
N TRP A 55 -3.24 9.49 -19.20
CA TRP A 55 -2.34 9.48 -18.05
C TRP A 55 -1.85 8.07 -17.67
N THR A 56 -2.72 7.05 -17.76
CA THR A 56 -2.37 5.67 -17.37
C THR A 56 -1.74 4.83 -18.49
N ASN A 57 -2.06 5.10 -19.76
CA ASN A 57 -1.71 4.22 -20.89
C ASN A 57 -0.82 4.86 -21.96
N ASP A 58 -0.58 6.17 -21.89
CA ASP A 58 0.29 6.86 -22.84
C ASP A 58 1.78 6.76 -22.46
N VAL A 59 2.60 6.36 -23.42
CA VAL A 59 4.04 6.11 -23.21
C VAL A 59 4.83 7.42 -23.09
N GLU A 60 4.42 8.48 -23.77
CA GLU A 60 5.09 9.78 -23.69
C GLU A 60 4.82 10.44 -22.33
N CYS A 61 3.56 10.43 -21.90
CA CYS A 61 3.15 10.86 -20.57
C CYS A 61 3.95 10.13 -19.48
N ASN A 62 3.99 8.80 -19.54
CA ASN A 62 4.67 7.99 -18.53
C ASN A 62 6.19 7.97 -18.69
N THR A 63 6.75 8.33 -19.84
CA THR A 63 8.18 8.62 -19.95
C THR A 63 8.58 9.78 -19.05
N THR A 64 7.68 10.76 -18.90
CA THR A 64 7.89 11.90 -18.00
C THR A 64 7.66 11.51 -16.54
N LEU A 65 6.54 10.83 -16.25
CA LEU A 65 6.16 10.44 -14.89
C LEU A 65 6.99 9.29 -14.32
N LYS A 66 7.53 8.43 -15.18
CA LYS A 66 8.22 7.19 -14.84
C LYS A 66 7.43 6.37 -13.82
N ALA A 67 8.03 6.04 -12.68
CA ALA A 67 7.41 5.28 -11.60
C ALA A 67 7.20 6.11 -10.32
N GLU A 68 7.06 7.43 -10.43
CA GLU A 68 6.86 8.36 -9.30
C GLU A 68 5.60 8.03 -8.46
N ARG A 69 4.64 7.31 -9.04
CA ARG A 69 3.37 6.93 -8.40
C ARG A 69 3.25 5.42 -8.20
N GLY A 70 4.39 4.75 -8.16
CA GLY A 70 4.49 3.29 -8.23
C GLY A 70 4.77 2.81 -9.65
N ILE A 71 4.94 1.50 -9.80
CA ILE A 71 5.16 0.88 -11.11
C ILE A 71 3.89 1.02 -11.95
N PRO A 72 3.97 1.51 -13.20
CA PRO A 72 2.80 1.62 -14.08
C PRO A 72 2.08 0.28 -14.22
N LEU A 73 0.74 0.30 -14.11
CA LEU A 73 -0.10 -0.90 -14.21
C LEU A 73 -0.14 -1.45 -15.64
N SER A 74 -0.13 -0.56 -16.64
CA SER A 74 -0.15 -0.95 -18.05
C SER A 74 1.18 -1.60 -18.42
N SER A 75 1.14 -2.88 -18.81
CA SER A 75 2.35 -3.63 -19.19
C SER A 75 3.12 -2.94 -20.32
N LYS A 76 2.41 -2.44 -21.32
CA LYS A 76 2.97 -1.64 -22.42
C LYS A 76 3.75 -0.43 -21.91
N VAL A 77 3.17 0.31 -20.97
CA VAL A 77 3.83 1.49 -20.39
C VAL A 77 5.03 1.04 -19.57
N ALA A 78 4.85 0.06 -18.68
CA ALA A 78 5.89 -0.45 -17.80
C ALA A 78 7.12 -0.92 -18.60
N GLU A 79 6.91 -1.66 -19.69
CA GLU A 79 7.98 -2.09 -20.61
C GLU A 79 8.70 -0.90 -21.26
N ALA A 80 7.95 0.12 -21.69
CA ALA A 80 8.52 1.30 -22.35
C ALA A 80 9.29 2.22 -21.40
N VAL A 81 8.88 2.30 -20.12
CA VAL A 81 9.59 3.11 -19.11
C VAL A 81 10.72 2.37 -18.41
N ALA A 82 10.72 1.03 -18.40
CA ALA A 82 11.74 0.23 -17.69
C ALA A 82 13.19 0.64 -18.00
N PRO A 83 13.60 0.92 -19.26
CA PRO A 83 14.97 1.36 -19.56
C PRO A 83 15.33 2.77 -19.03
N LYS A 84 14.33 3.53 -18.57
CA LYS A 84 14.46 4.92 -18.09
C LYS A 84 14.42 5.03 -16.57
N LEU A 85 14.20 3.91 -15.86
CA LEU A 85 14.19 3.86 -14.41
C LEU A 85 15.63 3.91 -13.88
N ASP A 86 15.82 4.56 -12.73
CA ASP A 86 17.06 4.41 -11.99
C ASP A 86 17.19 2.99 -11.43
N ALA A 87 18.42 2.60 -11.06
CA ALA A 87 18.73 1.26 -10.59
C ALA A 87 17.86 0.82 -9.39
N SER A 88 17.59 1.72 -8.44
CA SER A 88 16.78 1.37 -7.26
C SER A 88 15.33 1.13 -7.64
N THR A 89 14.77 1.96 -8.53
CA THR A 89 13.40 1.80 -8.99
C THR A 89 13.22 0.55 -9.87
N ALA A 90 14.20 0.25 -10.73
CA ALA A 90 14.20 -0.99 -11.52
C ALA A 90 14.26 -2.25 -10.63
N GLU A 91 15.03 -2.20 -9.55
CA GLU A 91 15.10 -3.28 -8.56
C GLU A 91 13.76 -3.47 -7.83
N ILE A 92 13.10 -2.38 -7.42
CA ILE A 92 11.75 -2.43 -6.83
C ILE A 92 10.77 -3.06 -7.82
N ALA A 93 10.80 -2.66 -9.08
CA ALA A 93 9.93 -3.20 -10.12
C ALA A 93 10.13 -4.72 -10.29
N SER A 94 11.38 -5.16 -10.33
CA SER A 94 11.73 -6.58 -10.42
C SER A 94 11.23 -7.36 -9.20
N PHE A 95 11.43 -6.83 -7.99
CA PHE A 95 10.97 -7.47 -6.76
C PHE A 95 9.44 -7.59 -6.72
N LEU A 96 8.72 -6.53 -7.07
CA LEU A 96 7.26 -6.55 -7.12
C LEU A 96 6.74 -7.57 -8.14
N ASN A 97 7.29 -7.57 -9.37
CA ASN A 97 6.80 -8.43 -10.45
C ASN A 97 7.17 -9.90 -10.27
N ASN A 98 8.38 -10.19 -9.78
CA ASN A 98 8.92 -11.55 -9.76
C ASN A 98 8.77 -12.24 -8.40
N VAL A 99 8.63 -11.47 -7.30
CA VAL A 99 8.54 -12.02 -5.95
C VAL A 99 7.14 -11.81 -5.36
N VAL A 100 6.65 -10.57 -5.32
CA VAL A 100 5.40 -10.22 -4.62
C VAL A 100 4.17 -10.62 -5.41
N ALA A 101 4.01 -10.13 -6.64
CA ALA A 101 2.82 -10.38 -7.46
C ALA A 101 2.44 -11.88 -7.58
N PRO A 102 3.36 -12.83 -7.87
CA PRO A 102 3.01 -14.25 -7.94
C PRO A 102 2.71 -14.90 -6.57
N ASN A 103 3.13 -14.27 -5.47
CA ASN A 103 3.01 -14.79 -4.12
C ASN A 103 2.18 -13.88 -3.21
N SER A 104 1.11 -13.30 -3.73
CA SER A 104 0.27 -12.35 -3.00
C SER A 104 -1.22 -12.67 -3.12
N SER A 105 -1.99 -12.14 -2.17
CA SER A 105 -3.46 -12.21 -2.12
C SER A 105 -4.09 -10.97 -2.77
N GLN A 106 -5.41 -11.05 -2.96
CA GLN A 106 -6.21 -9.85 -3.20
C GLN A 106 -6.17 -8.96 -1.95
N ILE A 107 -5.99 -7.66 -2.15
CA ILE A 107 -6.07 -6.68 -1.06
C ILE A 107 -7.43 -6.75 -0.35
N ASN A 108 -7.41 -6.57 0.97
CA ASN A 108 -8.63 -6.47 1.77
C ASN A 108 -9.54 -5.32 1.26
N PRO A 109 -10.87 -5.44 1.46
CA PRO A 109 -11.80 -4.34 1.19
C PRO A 109 -11.40 -3.05 1.91
N PRO A 110 -11.86 -1.88 1.43
CA PRO A 110 -11.67 -0.62 2.14
C PRO A 110 -12.14 -0.72 3.59
N SER A 111 -11.35 -0.14 4.49
CA SER A 111 -11.66 -0.10 5.91
C SER A 111 -13.01 0.58 6.18
N GLY A 112 -13.80 0.01 7.10
CA GLY A 112 -15.09 0.57 7.50
C GLY A 112 -14.97 1.78 8.44
N ASN A 113 -16.09 2.44 8.70
CA ASN A 113 -16.19 3.47 9.73
C ASN A 113 -15.72 2.93 11.10
N GLY A 114 -15.02 3.73 11.88
CA GLY A 114 -14.47 3.33 13.18
C GLY A 114 -13.06 2.73 13.12
N THR A 115 -12.52 2.44 11.94
CA THR A 115 -11.19 1.83 11.81
C THR A 115 -10.08 2.71 12.39
N SER A 116 -10.18 4.04 12.22
CA SER A 116 -9.17 4.96 12.79
C SER A 116 -9.15 4.88 14.31
N GLU A 117 -10.31 4.88 14.96
CA GLU A 117 -10.44 4.77 16.41
C GLU A 117 -9.99 3.40 16.94
N VAL A 118 -10.22 2.31 16.19
CA VAL A 118 -9.70 0.98 16.52
C VAL A 118 -8.17 0.95 16.42
N ASN A 119 -7.58 1.57 15.40
CA ASN A 119 -6.12 1.66 15.28
C ASN A 119 -5.50 2.50 16.41
N ASP A 120 -6.15 3.60 16.81
CA ASP A 120 -5.70 4.40 17.96
C ASP A 120 -5.74 3.59 19.26
N LEU A 121 -6.77 2.76 19.45
CA LEU A 121 -6.86 1.83 20.58
C LEU A 121 -5.73 0.78 20.51
N LEU A 122 -5.53 0.16 19.35
CA LEU A 122 -4.46 -0.82 19.14
C LEU A 122 -3.09 -0.24 19.52
N ASN A 123 -2.75 0.95 19.02
CA ASN A 123 -1.46 1.59 19.29
C ASN A 123 -1.25 1.84 20.80
N LYS A 124 -2.27 2.30 21.52
CA LYS A 124 -2.19 2.53 22.97
C LYS A 124 -1.98 1.23 23.75
N LEU A 125 -2.69 0.17 23.37
CA LEU A 125 -2.56 -1.14 24.01
C LEU A 125 -1.18 -1.75 23.70
N GLU A 126 -0.69 -1.62 22.48
CA GLU A 126 0.65 -2.04 22.08
C GLU A 126 1.73 -1.35 22.92
N GLU A 127 1.63 -0.03 23.11
CA GLU A 127 2.56 0.72 23.98
C GLU A 127 2.55 0.21 25.42
N GLN A 128 1.38 -0.06 26.00
CA GLN A 128 1.28 -0.60 27.36
C GLN A 128 1.93 -1.98 27.49
N VAL A 129 1.77 -2.83 26.48
CA VAL A 129 2.45 -4.14 26.43
C VAL A 129 3.97 -3.96 26.32
N CYS A 130 4.42 -3.08 25.43
CA CYS A 130 5.85 -2.78 25.26
C CYS A 130 6.51 -2.22 26.53
N TYR A 131 5.77 -1.44 27.33
CA TYR A 131 6.24 -0.94 28.63
C TYR A 131 6.06 -1.94 29.79
N GLY A 132 5.56 -3.15 29.52
CA GLY A 132 5.33 -4.18 30.55
C GLY A 132 4.22 -3.86 31.53
N GLN A 133 3.33 -2.93 31.18
CA GLN A 133 2.19 -2.51 32.01
C GLN A 133 0.98 -3.45 31.88
N MET A 134 0.95 -4.25 30.81
CA MET A 134 -0.13 -5.19 30.50
C MET A 134 0.44 -6.39 29.73
N THR A 135 -0.20 -7.55 29.85
CA THR A 135 0.15 -8.72 29.03
C THR A 135 -0.46 -8.62 27.63
N ALA A 136 0.15 -9.29 26.64
CA ALA A 136 -0.40 -9.34 25.28
C ALA A 136 -1.79 -10.00 25.22
N GLU A 137 -2.07 -10.96 26.10
CA GLU A 137 -3.38 -11.63 26.18
C GLU A 137 -4.47 -10.67 26.67
N GLU A 138 -4.19 -9.89 27.72
CA GLU A 138 -5.11 -8.87 28.23
C GLU A 138 -5.36 -7.77 27.19
N ALA A 139 -4.31 -7.27 26.54
CA ALA A 139 -4.41 -6.27 25.48
C ALA A 139 -5.23 -6.79 24.30
N GLY A 140 -4.99 -8.03 23.87
CA GLY A 140 -5.74 -8.67 22.78
C GLY A 140 -7.23 -8.80 23.10
N LYS A 141 -7.57 -9.19 24.34
CA LYS A 141 -8.97 -9.25 24.78
C LYS A 141 -9.62 -7.86 24.78
N GLN A 142 -8.94 -6.84 25.33
CA GLN A 142 -9.47 -5.48 25.35
C GLN A 142 -9.68 -4.92 23.94
N LEU A 143 -8.72 -5.13 23.03
CA LEU A 143 -8.83 -4.72 21.64
C LEU A 143 -10.04 -5.37 20.98
N PHE A 144 -10.26 -6.67 21.19
CA PHE A 144 -11.39 -7.37 20.62
C PHE A 144 -12.73 -6.82 21.13
N GLU A 145 -12.88 -6.68 22.45
CA GLU A 145 -14.13 -6.22 23.06
C GLU A 145 -14.45 -4.75 22.72
N GLN A 146 -13.49 -3.85 22.94
CA GLN A 146 -13.69 -2.42 22.70
C GLN A 146 -13.67 -2.08 21.22
N GLY A 147 -12.82 -2.73 20.43
CA GLY A 147 -12.76 -2.55 18.99
C GLY A 147 -14.08 -2.92 18.32
N ASN A 148 -14.67 -4.07 18.69
CA ASN A 148 -15.99 -4.46 18.19
C ASN A 148 -17.08 -3.44 18.57
N LYS A 149 -17.03 -2.90 19.79
CA LYS A 149 -17.95 -1.84 20.22
C LYS A 149 -17.81 -0.58 19.37
N ILE A 150 -16.59 -0.10 19.16
CA ILE A 150 -16.29 1.07 18.30
C ILE A 150 -16.85 0.84 16.89
N MET A 151 -16.55 -0.30 16.28
CA MET A 151 -17.03 -0.62 14.93
C MET A 151 -18.56 -0.66 14.85
N ALA A 152 -19.23 -1.24 15.86
CA ALA A 152 -20.69 -1.30 15.90
C ALA A 152 -21.34 0.10 16.02
N GLU A 153 -20.82 0.94 16.91
CA GLU A 153 -21.33 2.31 17.11
C GLU A 153 -21.13 3.18 15.86
N LYS A 154 -19.96 3.07 15.22
CA LYS A 154 -19.60 3.88 14.05
C LYS A 154 -20.23 3.38 12.75
N ALA A 155 -20.55 2.09 12.66
CA ALA A 155 -21.34 1.55 11.56
C ALA A 155 -22.82 2.00 11.61
N ALA A 156 -23.37 2.19 12.82
CA ALA A 156 -24.75 2.64 13.03
C ALA A 156 -24.94 4.16 12.83
N ALA A 157 -23.87 4.94 12.97
CA ALA A 157 -23.87 6.37 12.69
C ALA A 157 -23.85 6.63 11.17
N LYS A 158 -25.01 6.56 10.52
CA LYS A 158 -25.27 7.08 9.18
C LYS A 158 -26.11 8.35 9.24
#